data_AF-A0A6M3LG54-F1
#
_entry.id   AF-A0A6M3LG54-F1
#
_cell.length_a   1.000
_cell.length_b   1.000
_cell.length_c   1.000
_cell.angle_alpha   90.00
_cell.angle_beta   90.00
_cell.angle_gamma   90.00
#
_symmetry.space_group_name_H-M   'P 1'
#
loop_
_entity.id
_entity.type
_entity.pdbx_description
1 polymer ?
#
loop_
_entity_poly.entity_id
_entity_poly.type
_entity_poly.pdbx_seq_one_letter_code
_entity_poly.pdbx_strand_id
1 'polypeptide(L)'
;MYRKFLSLIAVVLVLSIPGLVTCQEWITANQVTVVWDPVTKFDNGDPIPSNNLIEYTVYLVRESDKEKVNPIELITVSSTTYTITLGVEGKYYVGLQTVRHCSNGVDVTRSVIGWSDDPFIVADGMIFGVCYYLSPAGVSNLHPIAPSY
;
A
#
# COMPACT_ATOMS: atom_id res chain seq x y z
N MET A 1 12.49 -33.97 40.83
CA MET A 1 11.21 -33.47 40.28
C MET A 1 11.34 -32.17 39.47
N TYR A 2 12.24 -31.23 39.81
CA TYR A 2 12.30 -29.91 39.16
C TYR A 2 12.74 -29.86 37.67
N ARG A 3 13.57 -30.80 37.17
CA ARG A 3 14.04 -30.77 35.76
C ARG A 3 12.92 -30.98 34.73
N LYS A 4 11.88 -31.76 35.04
CA LYS A 4 10.75 -31.98 34.12
C LYS A 4 9.78 -30.79 34.10
N PHE A 5 9.68 -30.05 35.21
CA PHE A 5 8.84 -28.85 35.32
C PHE A 5 9.46 -27.66 34.58
N LEU A 6 10.78 -27.46 34.67
CA LEU A 6 11.49 -26.42 33.91
C LEU A 6 11.38 -26.62 32.39
N SER A 7 11.43 -27.87 31.93
CA SER A 7 11.30 -28.18 30.49
C SER A 7 9.90 -27.90 29.96
N LEU A 8 8.86 -28.06 30.79
CA LEU A 8 7.47 -27.76 30.40
C LEU A 8 7.24 -26.25 30.26
N ILE A 9 7.78 -25.46 31.18
CA ILE A 9 7.71 -23.98 31.13
C ILE A 9 8.42 -23.45 29.89
N ALA A 10 9.59 -23.99 29.54
CA ALA A 10 10.31 -23.59 28.33
C ALA A 10 9.53 -23.89 27.04
N VAL A 11 8.82 -25.02 26.97
CA VAL A 11 7.99 -25.37 25.81
C VAL A 11 6.75 -24.48 25.70
N VAL A 12 6.11 -24.15 26.82
CA VAL A 12 4.95 -23.22 26.82
C VAL A 12 5.39 -21.81 26.43
N LEU A 13 6.57 -21.35 26.86
CA LEU A 13 7.07 -20.00 26.53
C LEU A 13 7.38 -19.82 25.04
N VAL A 14 7.83 -20.88 24.36
CA VAL A 14 8.12 -20.85 22.90
C VAL A 14 6.84 -20.90 22.06
N LEU A 15 5.77 -21.52 22.58
CA LEU A 15 4.45 -21.57 21.92
C LEU A 15 3.61 -20.30 22.12
N SER A 16 3.98 -19.44 23.06
CA SER A 16 3.25 -18.21 23.40
C SER A 16 3.74 -16.95 22.69
N ILE A 17 4.51 -17.08 21.61
CA ILE A 17 4.79 -15.94 20.72
C ILE A 17 3.66 -15.89 19.69
N PRO A 18 2.62 -15.06 19.85
CA PRO A 18 1.72 -14.79 18.74
C PRO A 18 2.56 -14.13 17.65
N GLY A 19 2.89 -14.89 16.60
CA GLY A 19 3.36 -14.30 15.36
C GLY A 19 2.28 -13.36 14.88
N LEU A 20 2.55 -12.06 14.86
CA LEU A 20 1.71 -11.09 14.18
C LEU A 20 1.78 -11.43 12.69
N VAL A 21 0.87 -12.29 12.25
CA VAL A 21 0.65 -12.54 10.83
C VAL A 21 -0.02 -11.27 10.31
N THR A 22 0.78 -10.33 9.81
CA THR A 22 0.27 -9.22 9.01
C THR A 22 -0.27 -9.83 7.72
N CYS A 23 -1.57 -10.11 7.69
CA CYS A 23 -2.22 -10.64 6.52
C CYS A 23 -2.33 -9.52 5.49
N GLN A 24 -1.57 -9.62 4.42
CA GLN A 24 -1.62 -8.64 3.34
C GLN A 24 -2.91 -8.79 2.54
N GLU A 25 -3.69 -7.70 2.49
CA GLU A 25 -4.93 -7.66 1.73
C GLU A 25 -4.67 -7.31 0.26
N TRP A 26 -5.33 -8.02 -0.66
CA TRP A 26 -5.26 -7.75 -2.10
C TRP A 26 -6.62 -7.36 -2.63
N ILE A 27 -6.77 -6.08 -2.97
CA ILE A 27 -8.01 -5.51 -3.50
C ILE A 27 -8.02 -5.71 -5.02
N THR A 28 -8.97 -6.49 -5.54
CA THR A 28 -9.09 -6.70 -7.00
C THR A 28 -10.06 -5.69 -7.60
N ALA A 29 -9.52 -4.65 -8.21
CA ALA A 29 -10.30 -3.58 -8.83
C ALA A 29 -9.47 -2.84 -9.91
N ASN A 30 -10.14 -2.29 -10.92
CA ASN A 30 -9.49 -1.39 -11.90
C ASN A 30 -9.31 0.03 -11.34
N GLN A 31 -10.05 0.38 -10.29
CA GLN A 31 -9.93 1.64 -9.57
C GLN A 31 -9.98 1.40 -8.06
N VAL A 32 -9.18 2.15 -7.30
CA VAL A 32 -9.23 2.16 -5.84
C VAL A 32 -9.11 3.58 -5.33
N THR A 33 -9.92 3.94 -4.34
CA THR A 33 -9.80 5.22 -3.64
C THR A 33 -8.99 4.99 -2.36
N VAL A 34 -7.90 5.74 -2.23
CA VAL A 34 -7.07 5.78 -1.02
C VAL A 34 -7.31 7.08 -0.26
N VAL A 35 -7.20 7.00 1.06
CA VAL A 35 -7.38 8.11 2.00
C VAL A 35 -6.23 8.05 3.00
N TRP A 36 -5.74 9.21 3.41
CA TRP A 36 -4.68 9.33 4.42
C TRP A 36 -4.94 10.50 5.35
N ASP A 37 -4.22 10.54 6.47
CA ASP A 37 -4.29 11.66 7.40
C ASP A 37 -3.42 12.84 6.93
N PRO A 38 -3.85 14.10 7.16
CA PRO A 38 -3.05 15.25 6.81
C PRO A 38 -1.77 15.32 7.64
N VAL A 39 -0.64 15.59 6.98
CA VAL A 39 0.65 15.82 7.66
C VAL A 39 0.66 17.22 8.28
N THR A 40 0.76 17.27 9.61
CA THR A 40 0.68 18.52 10.39
C THR A 40 1.96 18.85 11.17
N LYS A 41 2.93 17.94 11.19
CA LYS A 41 4.17 18.05 11.97
C LYS A 41 5.38 17.62 11.16
N PHE A 42 6.54 18.16 11.50
CA PHE A 42 7.84 17.69 11.03
C PHE A 42 8.25 16.40 11.77
N ASP A 43 9.29 15.73 11.26
CA ASP A 43 9.84 14.50 11.86
C ASP A 43 10.36 14.70 13.29
N ASN A 44 10.73 15.94 13.66
CA ASN A 44 11.14 16.29 15.02
C ASN A 44 9.95 16.57 15.97
N GLY A 45 8.71 16.48 15.46
CA GLY A 45 7.47 16.71 16.21
C GLY A 45 6.96 18.15 16.22
N ASP A 46 7.73 19.11 15.72
CA ASP A 46 7.31 20.51 15.66
C ASP A 46 6.16 20.70 14.64
N PRO A 47 5.18 21.58 14.92
CA PRO A 47 4.10 21.84 13.98
C PRO A 47 4.61 22.50 12.71
N ILE A 48 4.04 22.11 11.57
CA ILE A 48 4.33 22.77 10.29
C ILE A 48 3.71 24.17 10.31
N PRO A 49 4.47 25.24 9.99
CA PRO A 49 3.95 26.59 9.87
C PRO A 49 2.76 26.66 8.91
N SER A 50 1.71 27.38 9.32
CA SER A 50 0.44 27.47 8.57
C SER A 50 0.56 28.19 7.22
N ASN A 51 1.65 28.90 6.98
CA ASN A 51 1.94 29.56 5.70
C ASN A 51 2.64 28.62 4.70
N ASN A 52 2.95 27.39 5.07
CA ASN A 52 3.46 26.38 4.15
C ASN A 52 2.30 25.62 3.51
N LEU A 53 2.44 25.31 2.24
CA LEU A 53 1.52 24.43 1.52
C LEU A 53 2.04 22.99 1.58
N ILE A 54 1.15 22.06 1.88
CA ILE A 54 1.42 20.62 1.88
C ILE A 54 0.65 19.98 0.74
N GLU A 55 1.37 19.28 -0.13
CA GLU A 55 0.82 18.45 -1.19
C GLU A 55 1.33 17.01 -1.05
N TYR A 56 0.67 16.10 -1.74
CA TYR A 56 0.94 14.67 -1.70
C TYR A 56 1.12 14.14 -3.11
N THR A 57 2.29 13.56 -3.37
CA THR A 57 2.55 12.87 -4.62
C THR A 57 2.21 11.40 -4.45
N VAL A 58 1.33 10.89 -5.30
CA VAL A 58 0.85 9.51 -5.30
C VAL A 58 1.70 8.69 -6.28
N TYR A 59 2.19 7.56 -5.81
CA TYR A 59 3.01 6.62 -6.56
C TYR A 59 2.36 5.24 -6.65
N LEU A 60 2.73 4.49 -7.69
CA LEU A 60 2.52 3.06 -7.78
C LEU A 60 3.84 2.34 -8.00
N VAL A 61 3.98 1.16 -7.41
CA VAL A 61 5.10 0.27 -7.71
C VAL A 61 4.59 -1.16 -7.89
N ARG A 62 5.17 -1.91 -8.83
CA ARG A 62 4.79 -3.31 -9.03
C ARG A 62 5.22 -4.14 -7.83
N GLU A 63 4.40 -5.11 -7.44
CA GLU A 63 4.69 -6.06 -6.35
C GLU A 63 5.99 -6.86 -6.61
N SER A 64 6.33 -7.06 -7.89
CA SER A 64 7.56 -7.72 -8.32
C SER A 64 8.83 -6.89 -8.08
N ASP A 65 8.71 -5.56 -7.95
CA ASP A 65 9.85 -4.66 -7.65
C ASP A 65 10.01 -4.55 -6.12
N LYS A 66 10.73 -5.52 -5.54
CA LYS A 66 10.91 -5.65 -4.09
C LYS A 66 11.67 -4.47 -3.47
N GLU A 67 12.61 -3.92 -4.23
CA GLU A 67 13.45 -2.80 -3.82
C GLU A 67 12.80 -1.43 -4.13
N LYS A 68 11.65 -1.45 -4.82
CA LYS A 68 10.86 -0.27 -5.19
C LYS A 68 11.66 0.80 -5.92
N VAL A 69 12.57 0.36 -6.81
CA VAL A 69 13.53 1.25 -7.48
C VAL A 69 12.86 2.07 -8.59
N ASN A 70 11.77 1.56 -9.16
CA ASN A 70 11.09 2.19 -10.30
C ASN A 70 9.63 2.54 -9.99
N PRO A 71 9.38 3.46 -9.04
CA PRO A 71 8.03 3.92 -8.76
C PRO A 71 7.49 4.75 -9.93
N ILE A 72 6.22 4.54 -10.27
CA ILE A 72 5.47 5.31 -11.25
C ILE A 72 4.78 6.45 -10.51
N GLU A 73 5.17 7.68 -10.79
CA GLU A 73 4.46 8.87 -10.31
C GLU A 73 3.12 9.01 -11.05
N LEU A 74 2.03 9.18 -10.31
CA LEU A 74 0.71 9.39 -10.91
C LEU A 74 0.34 10.88 -10.97
N ILE A 75 0.38 11.55 -9.81
CA ILE A 75 -0.10 12.92 -9.64
C ILE A 75 0.38 13.50 -8.31
N THR A 76 0.40 14.84 -8.22
CA THR A 76 0.50 15.58 -6.96
C THR A 76 -0.82 16.29 -6.66
N VAL A 77 -1.34 16.13 -5.45
CA VAL A 77 -2.63 16.69 -5.01
C VAL A 77 -2.54 17.28 -3.61
N SER A 78 -3.34 18.30 -3.31
CA SER A 78 -3.47 18.88 -1.96
C SER A 78 -4.54 18.20 -1.09
N SER A 79 -5.42 17.40 -1.72
CA SER A 79 -6.44 16.60 -1.04
C SER A 79 -5.81 15.41 -0.29
N THR A 80 -6.43 14.96 0.79
CA THR A 80 -6.05 13.75 1.54
C THR A 80 -6.75 12.48 1.05
N THR A 81 -7.29 12.53 -0.17
CA THR A 81 -7.88 11.38 -0.85
C THR A 81 -7.63 11.44 -2.34
N TYR A 82 -7.44 10.28 -2.95
CA TYR A 82 -7.25 10.15 -4.39
C TYR A 82 -7.76 8.80 -4.91
N THR A 83 -8.36 8.80 -6.10
CA THR A 83 -8.78 7.58 -6.81
C THR A 83 -7.76 7.20 -7.87
N ILE A 84 -7.08 6.10 -7.63
CA ILE A 84 -6.11 5.49 -8.55
C ILE A 84 -6.86 4.69 -9.59
N THR A 85 -6.54 4.89 -10.87
CA THR A 85 -7.02 4.05 -11.98
C THR A 85 -5.87 3.25 -12.56
N LEU A 86 -5.99 1.93 -12.61
CA LEU A 86 -4.98 1.02 -13.14
C LEU A 86 -5.21 0.80 -14.64
N GLY A 87 -4.24 1.21 -15.46
CA GLY A 87 -4.28 1.03 -16.91
C GLY A 87 -3.66 -0.28 -17.41
N VAL A 88 -2.92 -0.99 -16.56
CA VAL A 88 -2.14 -2.19 -16.95
C VAL A 88 -2.32 -3.28 -15.89
N GLU A 89 -2.56 -4.51 -16.34
CA GLU A 89 -2.68 -5.66 -15.45
C GLU A 89 -1.46 -5.83 -14.54
N GLY A 90 -1.72 -6.28 -13.33
CA GLY A 90 -0.68 -6.57 -12.36
C GLY A 90 -1.11 -6.35 -10.92
N LYS A 91 -0.14 -6.58 -10.04
CA LYS A 91 -0.23 -6.32 -8.61
C LYS A 91 0.65 -5.13 -8.27
N TYR A 92 0.10 -4.19 -7.51
CA TYR A 92 0.77 -2.94 -7.19
C TYR A 92 0.65 -2.59 -5.71
N TYR A 93 1.68 -1.93 -5.19
CA TYR A 93 1.62 -1.20 -3.93
C TYR A 93 1.44 0.29 -4.21
N VAL A 94 0.73 0.96 -3.31
CA VAL A 94 0.48 2.39 -3.38
C VAL A 94 1.52 3.09 -2.51
N GLY A 95 2.11 4.17 -3.02
CA GLY A 95 3.05 5.01 -2.30
C GLY A 95 2.53 6.44 -2.16
N LEU A 96 2.84 7.09 -1.04
CA LEU A 96 2.57 8.50 -0.82
C LEU A 96 3.86 9.22 -0.39
N GLN A 97 4.15 10.35 -1.04
CA GLN A 97 5.21 11.27 -0.63
C GLN A 97 4.60 12.60 -0.27
N THR A 98 5.00 13.16 0.88
CA THR A 98 4.61 14.51 1.27
C THR A 98 5.59 15.50 0.67
N VAL A 99 5.06 16.53 0.00
CA VAL A 99 5.83 17.65 -0.55
C VAL A 99 5.44 18.91 0.21
N ARG A 100 6.44 19.61 0.74
CA ARG A 100 6.25 20.89 1.42
C ARG A 100 6.75 22.02 0.55
N HIS A 101 5.89 23.01 0.34
CA HIS A 101 6.22 24.27 -0.29
C HIS A 101 6.23 25.40 0.74
N CYS A 102 7.21 26.29 0.64
CA CYS A 102 7.23 27.54 1.40
C CYS A 102 6.12 28.46 0.88
N SER A 103 5.84 29.54 1.61
CA SER A 103 4.81 30.53 1.23
C SER A 103 5.04 31.20 -0.13
N ASN A 104 6.22 31.05 -0.75
CA ASN A 104 6.54 31.52 -2.09
C ASN A 104 6.31 30.45 -3.18
N GLY A 105 5.74 29.29 -2.83
CA GLY A 105 5.46 28.18 -3.76
C GLY A 105 6.67 27.32 -4.13
N VAL A 106 7.84 27.57 -3.52
CA VAL A 106 9.05 26.78 -3.80
C VAL A 106 9.07 25.51 -2.97
N ASP A 107 9.31 24.37 -3.61
CA ASP A 107 9.59 23.08 -2.96
C ASP A 107 10.76 23.24 -1.98
N VAL A 108 10.48 22.95 -0.71
CA VAL A 108 11.47 23.06 0.36
C VAL A 108 11.99 21.69 0.73
N THR A 109 11.10 20.71 0.78
CA THR A 109 11.41 19.40 1.35
C THR A 109 10.40 18.37 0.89
N ARG A 110 10.85 17.12 0.77
CA ARG A 110 10.02 15.96 0.47
C ARG A 110 10.29 14.88 1.50
N SER A 111 9.26 14.15 1.90
CA SER A 111 9.41 12.99 2.77
C SER A 111 9.99 11.80 2.00
N VAL A 112 10.33 10.72 2.73
CA VAL A 112 10.41 9.39 2.12
C VAL A 112 9.01 8.96 1.64
N ILE A 113 8.94 8.05 0.67
CA ILE A 113 7.68 7.47 0.22
C ILE A 113 7.21 6.47 1.27
N GLY A 114 6.03 6.69 1.84
CA GLY A 114 5.34 5.71 2.66
C GLY A 114 4.58 4.73 1.76
N TRP A 115 4.84 3.43 1.91
CA TRP A 115 4.27 2.39 1.05
C TRP A 115 3.18 1.59 1.75
N SER A 116 2.18 1.14 0.98
CA SER A 116 1.05 0.36 1.49
C SER A 116 1.41 -1.06 1.97
N ASP A 117 2.64 -1.51 1.72
CA ASP A 117 3.20 -2.76 2.24
C ASP A 117 4.07 -2.57 3.48
N ASP A 118 4.20 -1.34 3.98
CA ASP A 118 4.91 -1.05 5.22
C ASP A 118 3.92 -0.98 6.41
N PRO A 119 3.97 -1.93 7.37
CA PRO A 119 3.04 -1.97 8.50
C PRO A 119 3.21 -0.79 9.48
N PHE A 120 4.30 -0.03 9.40
CA PHE A 120 4.50 1.16 10.24
C PHE A 120 3.86 2.42 9.64
N ILE A 121 3.46 2.36 8.36
CA ILE A 121 2.88 3.49 7.63
C ILE A 121 1.36 3.37 7.51
N VAL A 122 0.86 2.17 7.24
CA VAL A 122 -0.57 1.93 7.06
C VAL A 122 -1.33 1.95 8.39
N ALA A 123 -2.60 2.38 8.35
CA ALA A 123 -3.46 2.39 9.52
C ALA A 123 -3.59 0.98 10.11
N ASP A 124 -3.46 0.89 11.44
CA ASP A 124 -3.55 -0.35 12.21
C ASP A 124 -2.59 -1.49 11.75
N GLY A 125 -1.55 -1.18 10.98
CA GLY A 125 -0.64 -2.18 10.41
C GLY A 125 -1.27 -3.06 9.32
N MET A 126 -2.45 -2.67 8.83
CA MET A 126 -3.22 -3.38 7.80
C MET A 126 -2.63 -3.11 6.41
N ILE A 127 -1.55 -3.83 6.07
CA ILE A 127 -0.90 -3.70 4.77
C ILE A 127 -1.80 -4.19 3.63
N PHE A 128 -1.77 -3.48 2.50
CA PHE A 128 -2.62 -3.78 1.36
C PHE A 128 -1.93 -3.54 0.02
N GLY A 129 -2.46 -4.17 -1.01
CA GLY A 129 -2.10 -3.93 -2.41
C GLY A 129 -3.31 -3.99 -3.32
N VAL A 130 -3.11 -3.57 -4.56
CA VAL A 130 -4.17 -3.49 -5.57
C VAL A 130 -3.83 -4.43 -6.73
N CYS A 131 -4.79 -5.23 -7.14
CA CYS A 131 -4.70 -6.14 -8.28
C CYS A 131 -5.65 -5.67 -9.39
N TYR A 132 -5.15 -5.57 -10.61
CA TYR A 132 -5.98 -5.40 -11.80
C TYR A 132 -5.76 -6.53 -12.79
N TYR A 133 -6.87 -7.10 -13.26
CA TYR A 133 -6.92 -8.15 -14.27
C TYR A 133 -7.96 -7.75 -15.32
N LEU A 134 -7.64 -7.96 -16.58
CA LEU A 134 -8.54 -7.79 -17.72
C LEU A 134 -9.50 -8.98 -17.76
N SER A 135 -10.76 -8.69 -18.09
CA SER A 135 -11.72 -9.75 -18.37
C SER A 135 -11.32 -10.48 -19.66
N PRO A 136 -11.39 -11.83 -19.70
CA PRO A 136 -11.23 -12.57 -20.94
C PRO A 136 -12.22 -12.09 -22.00
N ALA A 137 -11.82 -12.20 -23.27
CA ALA A 137 -12.75 -11.97 -24.37
C ALA A 137 -13.95 -12.94 -24.26
N GLY A 138 -15.14 -12.46 -24.63
CA GLY A 138 -16.32 -13.31 -24.70
C GLY A 138 -16.10 -14.51 -25.62
N VAL A 139 -16.78 -15.62 -25.31
CA VAL A 139 -16.74 -16.83 -26.14
C VAL A 139 -17.22 -16.47 -27.55
N SER A 140 -16.48 -16.89 -28.57
CA SER A 140 -16.84 -16.74 -29.99
C SER A 140 -16.88 -18.11 -30.66
N ASN A 141 -17.55 -18.22 -31.81
CA ASN A 141 -17.68 -19.44 -32.62
C ASN A 141 -18.33 -20.63 -31.88
N LEU A 142 -19.40 -20.37 -31.13
CA LEU A 142 -20.19 -21.45 -30.51
C LEU A 142 -21.03 -22.14 -31.60
N HIS A 143 -20.79 -23.44 -31.82
CA HIS A 143 -21.52 -24.25 -32.78
C HIS A 143 -22.02 -25.54 -32.13
N PRO A 144 -23.23 -26.03 -32.48
CA PRO A 144 -23.73 -27.31 -31.99
C PRO A 144 -22.91 -28.46 -32.57
N ILE A 145 -22.68 -29.50 -31.77
CA ILE A 145 -22.16 -30.77 -32.28
C ILE A 145 -23.31 -31.46 -33.03
N ALA A 146 -23.15 -31.73 -34.32
CA ALA A 146 -24.12 -32.53 -35.05
C ALA A 146 -24.15 -33.97 -34.48
N PRO A 147 -25.33 -34.53 -34.17
CA PRO A 147 -25.40 -35.92 -33.72
C PRO A 147 -24.87 -36.86 -34.80
N SER A 148 -23.93 -37.74 -34.44
CA SER A 148 -23.52 -38.86 -35.28
C SER A 148 -24.61 -39.92 -35.25
N TYR A 149 -25.35 -40.06 -36.35
CA TYR A 149 -26.27 -41.18 -36.58
C TYR A 149 -25.57 -42.35 -37.26
#